data_AF-A0A9X7UB23-F1
#
_entry.id   AF-A0A9X7UB23-F1
#
_cell.length_a   1.000
_cell.length_b   1.000
_cell.length_c   1.000
_cell.angle_alpha   90.00
_cell.angle_beta   90.00
_cell.angle_gamma   90.00
#
_symmetry.space_group_name_H-M   'P 1'
#
loop_
_entity.id
_entity.type
_entity.pdbx_description
1 polymer ?
#
loop_
_entity_poly.entity_id
_entity_poly.type
_entity_poly.pdbx_seq_one_letter_code
_entity_poly.pdbx_strand_id
1 'polypeptide(L)'
;MLSIVLALGAADPGLPHSWAEFGRAAALSHVEEKVEIATDPDRRSSEFPYRLRYSRTDGDGQVMVRWADSRDCPTVTAVIHGMRDMKPPAIQPYGIPGESLSIVMDGTGYFLSAPSADLQGRIRISSNVKTPLARWVDNAFTRLAPCWRGKPGA
;
A
#
# COMPACT_ATOMS: atom_id res chain seq x y z
N MET A 1 22.75 25.91 31.69
CA MET A 1 21.39 25.86 31.09
C MET A 1 21.50 25.11 29.79
N LEU A 2 21.07 23.85 29.76
CA LEU A 2 21.02 23.02 28.54
C LEU A 2 19.59 23.07 28.03
N SER A 3 19.34 23.83 26.96
CA SER A 3 18.03 23.86 26.31
C SER A 3 17.89 22.63 25.42
N ILE A 4 17.14 21.63 25.89
CA ILE A 4 16.69 20.51 25.07
C ILE A 4 15.55 21.02 24.19
N VAL A 5 15.83 21.25 22.90
CA VAL A 5 14.80 21.48 21.89
C VAL A 5 14.24 20.11 21.53
N LEU A 6 13.09 19.76 22.11
CA LEU A 6 12.26 18.67 21.60
C LEU A 6 11.69 19.09 20.25
N ALA A 7 12.31 18.64 19.17
CA ALA A 7 11.66 18.64 17.87
C ALA A 7 10.52 17.62 17.93
N LEU A 8 9.29 18.08 18.16
CA LEU A 8 8.10 17.30 17.83
C LEU A 8 8.13 17.10 16.31
N GLY A 9 8.62 15.95 15.86
CA GLY A 9 8.35 15.49 14.51
C GLY A 9 6.83 15.43 14.37
N ALA A 10 6.27 16.32 13.54
CA ALA A 10 4.85 16.26 13.22
C ALA A 10 4.59 14.84 12.67
N ALA A 11 3.76 14.07 13.37
CA ALA A 11 3.29 12.80 12.86
C ALA A 11 2.64 13.08 11.51
N ASP A 12 3.18 12.50 10.44
CA ASP A 12 2.63 12.66 9.11
C ASP A 12 1.19 12.12 9.12
N PRO A 13 0.17 12.97 8.87
CA PRO A 13 -1.23 12.61 9.10
C PRO A 13 -1.77 11.53 8.13
N GLY A 14 -0.95 11.05 7.20
CA GLY A 14 -1.36 10.07 6.19
C GLY A 14 -2.22 10.70 5.10
N LEU A 15 -2.84 9.85 4.27
CA LEU A 15 -3.76 10.32 3.24
C LEU A 15 -5.19 10.42 3.82
N PRO A 16 -5.81 11.63 3.84
CA PRO A 16 -7.18 11.78 4.33
C PRO A 16 -8.18 10.94 3.54
N HIS A 17 -9.11 10.29 4.24
CA HIS A 17 -10.14 9.43 3.65
C HIS A 17 -9.59 8.25 2.85
N SER A 18 -8.39 7.77 3.18
CA SER A 18 -7.86 6.54 2.59
C SER A 18 -8.76 5.36 2.93
N TRP A 19 -9.11 4.57 1.92
CA TRP A 19 -9.95 3.38 2.08
C TRP A 19 -9.15 2.09 1.88
N ALA A 20 -8.03 2.15 1.15
CA ALA A 20 -7.12 1.02 0.96
C ALA A 20 -5.65 1.42 1.07
N GLU A 21 -4.82 0.42 1.31
CA GLU A 21 -3.36 0.53 1.30
C GLU A 21 -2.73 -0.76 0.74
N PHE A 22 -1.60 -0.64 0.06
CA PHE A 22 -0.79 -1.78 -0.32
C PHE A 22 0.69 -1.42 -0.22
N GLY A 23 1.55 -2.44 -0.20
CA GLY A 23 2.97 -2.19 -0.09
C GLY A 23 3.81 -3.43 0.14
N ARG A 24 5.07 -3.17 0.47
CA ARG A 24 6.07 -4.17 0.83
C ARG A 24 6.94 -3.68 1.97
N ALA A 25 7.40 -4.60 2.80
CA ALA A 25 8.26 -4.34 3.93
C ALA A 25 9.40 -5.36 3.93
N ALA A 26 10.64 -4.86 3.83
CA ALA A 26 11.85 -5.65 3.96
C ALA A 26 12.26 -5.70 5.44
N ALA A 27 11.98 -6.80 6.10
CA ALA A 27 12.18 -7.00 7.53
C ALA A 27 13.65 -6.87 7.96
N LEU A 28 14.59 -7.32 7.11
CA LEU A 28 16.02 -7.28 7.41
C LEU A 28 16.65 -5.89 7.26
N SER A 29 16.12 -5.07 6.34
CA SER A 29 16.63 -3.72 6.11
C SER A 29 15.79 -2.64 6.80
N HIS A 30 14.71 -3.03 7.50
CA HIS A 30 13.74 -2.13 8.10
C HIS A 30 13.18 -1.09 7.13
N VAL A 31 13.08 -1.45 5.84
CA VAL A 31 12.51 -0.56 4.81
C VAL A 31 11.05 -0.93 4.61
N GLU A 32 10.16 0.06 4.74
CA GLU A 32 8.74 -0.08 4.42
C GLU A 32 8.37 0.85 3.28
N GLU A 33 7.70 0.31 2.26
CA GLU A 33 7.13 1.04 1.15
C GLU A 33 5.62 0.83 1.14
N LYS A 34 4.86 1.91 1.28
CA LYS A 34 3.40 1.88 1.39
C LYS A 34 2.77 2.89 0.44
N VAL A 35 1.69 2.47 -0.20
CA VAL A 35 0.80 3.33 -1.00
C VAL A 35 -0.58 3.32 -0.35
N GLU A 36 -1.03 4.50 0.07
CA GLU A 36 -2.40 4.74 0.53
C GLU A 36 -3.26 5.22 -0.65
N ILE A 37 -4.52 4.79 -0.68
CA ILE A 37 -5.48 5.08 -1.75
C ILE A 37 -6.71 5.76 -1.15
N ALA A 38 -7.04 6.93 -1.69
CA ALA A 38 -8.29 7.63 -1.43
C ALA A 38 -9.01 7.92 -2.74
N THR A 39 -10.32 8.06 -2.67
CA THR A 39 -11.12 8.68 -3.73
C THR A 39 -11.41 10.12 -3.35
N ASP A 40 -11.49 11.00 -4.34
CA ASP A 40 -12.03 12.35 -4.15
C ASP A 40 -13.52 12.33 -4.55
N PRO A 41 -14.45 12.27 -3.58
CA PRO A 41 -15.86 12.12 -3.88
C PRO A 41 -16.44 13.42 -4.47
N ASP A 42 -16.60 13.47 -5.79
CA ASP A 42 -17.43 14.47 -6.44
C ASP A 42 -18.89 13.96 -6.50
N ARG A 43 -19.80 14.62 -5.79
CA ARG A 43 -21.24 14.29 -5.79
C ARG A 43 -21.91 14.47 -7.17
N ARG A 44 -21.23 15.08 -8.14
CA ARG A 44 -21.76 15.37 -9.49
C ARG A 44 -21.23 14.42 -10.57
N SER A 45 -20.28 13.55 -10.24
CA SER A 45 -19.66 12.60 -11.17
C SER A 45 -19.91 11.16 -10.74
N SER A 46 -20.16 10.27 -11.70
CA SER A 46 -20.14 8.83 -11.47
C SER A 46 -18.71 8.26 -11.44
N GLU A 47 -17.72 9.04 -11.87
CA GLU A 47 -16.31 8.66 -11.89
C GLU A 47 -15.58 9.37 -10.75
N PHE A 48 -15.04 8.59 -9.82
CA PHE A 48 -14.28 9.09 -8.68
C PHE A 48 -12.79 9.10 -9.01
N PRO A 49 -12.14 10.27 -9.12
CA PRO A 49 -10.70 10.31 -9.26
C PRO A 49 -10.02 9.78 -8.00
N TYR A 50 -8.89 9.12 -8.20
CA TYR A 50 -8.10 8.52 -7.15
C TYR A 50 -6.91 9.40 -6.81
N ARG A 51 -6.64 9.52 -5.51
CA ARG A 51 -5.43 10.13 -4.96
C ARG A 51 -4.62 9.06 -4.26
N LEU A 52 -3.32 9.08 -4.54
CA LEU A 52 -2.35 8.17 -3.93
C LEU A 52 -1.34 8.94 -3.10
N ARG A 53 -0.98 8.37 -1.96
CA ARG A 53 0.18 8.80 -1.16
C ARG A 53 1.13 7.62 -1.05
N TYR A 54 2.33 7.76 -1.60
CA TYR A 54 3.43 6.83 -1.41
C TYR A 54 4.32 7.32 -0.27
N SER A 55 4.60 6.46 0.69
CA SER A 55 5.61 6.68 1.73
C SER A 55 6.64 5.56 1.71
N ARG A 56 7.91 5.93 1.78
CA ARG A 56 9.03 5.01 2.03
C ARG A 56 9.70 5.40 3.33
N THR A 57 9.66 4.50 4.30
CA THR A 57 10.42 4.61 5.55
C THR A 57 11.67 3.76 5.40
N ASP A 58 12.85 4.33 5.63
CA ASP A 58 14.11 3.57 5.66
C ASP A 58 14.47 3.07 7.07
N GLY A 59 15.58 2.34 7.18
CA GLY A 59 16.03 1.77 8.45
C GLY A 59 16.44 2.79 9.51
N ASP A 60 16.69 4.05 9.11
CA ASP A 60 16.96 5.16 10.02
C ASP A 60 15.67 5.91 10.43
N GLY A 61 14.51 5.43 9.94
CA GLY A 61 13.21 6.03 10.18
C GLY A 61 12.92 7.27 9.34
N GLN A 62 13.75 7.58 8.34
CA GLN A 62 13.49 8.71 7.45
C GLN A 62 12.35 8.37 6.51
N VAL A 63 11.40 9.30 6.38
CA VAL A 63 10.20 9.11 5.56
C VAL A 63 10.28 9.99 4.31
N MET A 64 10.36 9.35 3.14
CA MET A 64 10.11 10.02 1.85
C MET A 64 8.64 9.89 1.50
N VAL A 65 8.01 11.01 1.10
CA VAL A 65 6.61 11.03 0.65
C VAL A 65 6.50 11.49 -0.80
N ARG A 66 5.64 10.84 -1.58
CA ARG A 66 5.26 11.24 -2.94
C ARG A 66 3.75 11.09 -3.13
N TRP A 67 3.24 11.76 -4.16
CA TRP A 67 1.81 11.81 -4.45
C TRP A 67 1.55 11.52 -5.92
N ALA A 68 0.38 10.94 -6.22
CA ALA A 68 -0.12 10.79 -7.59
C ALA A 68 -1.64 10.97 -7.60
N ASP A 69 -2.17 11.47 -8.73
CA ASP A 69 -3.59 11.67 -8.96
C ASP A 69 -3.98 11.04 -10.30
N SER A 70 -5.13 10.39 -10.37
CA SER A 70 -5.63 9.77 -11.61
C SER A 70 -6.01 10.78 -12.69
N ARG A 71 -6.28 12.04 -12.33
CA ARG A 71 -6.56 13.13 -13.27
C ARG A 71 -5.34 13.45 -14.14
N ASP A 72 -4.15 13.39 -13.55
CA ASP A 72 -2.88 13.70 -14.22
C ASP A 72 -2.15 12.43 -14.71
N CYS A 73 -2.47 11.26 -14.15
CA CYS A 73 -1.83 10.00 -14.50
C CYS A 73 -2.86 8.85 -14.64
N PRO A 74 -3.32 8.52 -15.86
CA PRO A 74 -4.35 7.48 -16.06
C PRO A 74 -3.90 6.07 -15.61
N THR A 75 -2.59 5.86 -15.47
CA THR A 75 -2.01 4.63 -14.91
C THR A 75 -2.50 4.33 -13.49
N VAL A 76 -2.83 5.37 -12.71
CA VAL A 76 -3.36 5.22 -11.34
C VAL A 76 -4.64 4.38 -11.36
N THR A 77 -5.60 4.74 -12.21
CA THR A 77 -6.86 4.00 -12.36
C THR A 77 -6.62 2.54 -12.75
N ALA A 78 -5.72 2.30 -13.70
CA ALA A 78 -5.41 0.95 -14.16
C ALA A 78 -4.80 0.05 -13.06
N VAL A 79 -3.94 0.61 -12.20
CA VAL A 79 -3.36 -0.13 -11.07
C VAL A 79 -4.42 -0.49 -10.03
N ILE A 80 -5.29 0.47 -9.69
CA ILE A 80 -6.36 0.27 -8.71
C ILE A 80 -7.37 -0.76 -9.20
N HIS A 81 -7.76 -0.71 -10.48
CA HIS A 81 -8.66 -1.72 -11.06
C HIS A 81 -8.05 -3.13 -11.01
N GLY A 82 -6.73 -3.25 -11.18
CA GLY A 82 -6.02 -4.52 -11.05
C GLY A 82 -6.15 -5.18 -9.67
N MET A 83 -6.58 -4.45 -8.63
CA MET A 83 -6.89 -5.05 -7.33
C MET A 83 -8.00 -6.10 -7.43
N ARG A 84 -8.96 -5.92 -8.35
CA ARG A 84 -10.09 -6.84 -8.57
C ARG A 84 -9.70 -8.13 -9.28
N ASP A 85 -8.62 -8.09 -10.05
CA ASP A 85 -8.17 -9.22 -10.87
C ASP A 85 -7.24 -10.15 -10.07
N MET A 86 -6.83 -9.77 -8.86
CA MET A 86 -6.04 -10.62 -8.00
C MET A 86 -6.87 -11.77 -7.45
N LYS A 87 -6.43 -13.00 -7.75
CA LYS A 87 -6.97 -14.20 -7.10
C LYS A 87 -6.65 -14.15 -5.60
N PRO A 88 -7.67 -14.22 -4.70
CA PRO A 88 -7.43 -14.33 -3.27
C PRO A 88 -6.57 -15.54 -2.93
N PRO A 89 -5.72 -15.48 -1.89
CA PRO A 89 -5.00 -16.65 -1.44
C PRO A 89 -5.98 -17.74 -0.98
N ALA A 90 -5.60 -19.00 -1.18
CA ALA A 90 -6.32 -20.11 -0.56
C ALA A 90 -6.09 -20.10 0.96
N ILE A 91 -7.12 -20.45 1.72
CA ILE A 91 -6.98 -20.64 3.16
C ILE A 91 -6.26 -21.96 3.40
N GLN A 92 -5.13 -21.91 4.10
CA GLN A 92 -4.38 -23.09 4.52
C GLN A 92 -4.49 -23.25 6.05
N PRO A 93 -5.42 -24.07 6.54
CA PRO A 93 -5.60 -24.29 7.98
C PRO A 93 -4.45 -25.12 8.56
N TYR A 94 -3.80 -24.61 9.60
CA TYR A 94 -2.78 -25.36 10.32
C TYR A 94 -3.39 -26.50 11.16
N GLY A 95 -2.69 -27.64 11.21
CA GLY A 95 -3.07 -28.79 12.05
C GLY A 95 -3.89 -29.87 11.34
N ILE A 96 -4.16 -29.73 10.03
CA ILE A 96 -4.70 -30.83 9.22
C ILE A 96 -3.59 -31.84 8.91
N PRO A 97 -3.78 -33.15 9.19
CA PRO A 97 -2.79 -34.18 8.86
C PRO A 97 -2.39 -34.14 7.39
N GLY A 98 -1.07 -34.10 7.12
CA GLY A 98 -0.52 -34.04 5.76
C GLY A 98 -0.21 -32.62 5.26
N GLU A 99 -0.54 -31.57 6.02
CA GLU A 99 -0.16 -30.19 5.67
C GLU A 99 1.15 -29.77 6.33
N SER A 100 2.06 -29.18 5.54
CA SER A 100 3.34 -28.65 6.03
C SER A 100 3.25 -27.18 6.42
N LEU A 101 3.77 -26.82 7.60
CA LEU A 101 4.02 -25.43 7.99
C LEU A 101 5.13 -24.85 7.07
N SER A 102 4.76 -23.92 6.19
CA SER A 102 5.73 -23.24 5.32
C SER A 102 6.16 -21.92 5.95
N ILE A 103 7.44 -21.81 6.31
CA ILE A 103 8.05 -20.56 6.79
C ILE A 103 8.89 -19.99 5.65
N VAL A 104 8.64 -18.73 5.27
CA VAL A 104 9.39 -18.04 4.22
C VAL A 104 10.27 -16.95 4.86
N MET A 105 11.59 -17.07 4.70
CA MET A 105 12.61 -16.23 5.36
C MET A 105 13.44 -15.36 4.40
N ASP A 106 12.94 -15.10 3.19
CA ASP A 106 13.58 -14.16 2.24
C ASP A 106 13.52 -12.68 2.68
N GLY A 107 12.72 -12.39 3.72
CA GLY A 107 12.71 -11.12 4.42
C GLY A 107 11.84 -10.02 3.81
N THR A 108 11.07 -10.24 2.74
CA THR A 108 10.20 -9.20 2.16
C THR A 108 8.72 -9.58 2.20
N GLY A 109 7.97 -9.01 3.15
CA GLY A 109 6.53 -9.17 3.22
C GLY A 109 5.80 -8.21 2.28
N TYR A 110 4.76 -8.68 1.61
CA TYR A 110 3.84 -7.87 0.80
C TYR A 110 2.48 -7.82 1.45
N PHE A 111 1.78 -6.70 1.32
CA PHE A 111 0.44 -6.55 1.89
C PHE A 111 -0.51 -5.75 1.00
N LEU A 112 -1.79 -6.03 1.18
CA LEU A 112 -2.92 -5.25 0.70
C LEU A 112 -3.99 -5.23 1.79
N SER A 113 -4.55 -4.06 2.08
CA SER A 113 -5.70 -3.87 2.96
C SER A 113 -6.74 -3.04 2.23
N ALA A 114 -7.96 -3.53 2.10
CA ALA A 114 -9.04 -2.86 1.37
C ALA A 114 -10.40 -3.23 1.97
N PRO A 115 -11.48 -2.49 1.63
CA PRO A 115 -12.85 -2.92 1.94
C PRO A 115 -13.14 -4.28 1.30
N SER A 116 -13.86 -5.13 2.01
CA SER A 116 -14.44 -6.36 1.44
C SER A 116 -15.73 -6.01 0.69
N ALA A 117 -16.08 -6.84 -0.29
CA ALA A 117 -17.41 -6.79 -0.91
C ALA A 117 -18.49 -7.34 0.05
N ASP A 118 -18.09 -8.13 1.05
CA ASP A 118 -18.98 -8.61 2.12
C ASP A 118 -19.28 -7.49 3.13
N LEU A 119 -20.48 -7.50 3.70
CA LEU A 119 -21.06 -6.44 4.56
C LEU A 119 -20.04 -5.81 5.53
N GLN A 120 -19.70 -4.53 5.26
CA GLN A 120 -18.88 -3.64 6.09
C GLN A 120 -17.53 -4.22 6.58
N GLY A 121 -17.01 -5.22 5.89
CA GLY A 121 -15.74 -5.86 6.24
C GLY A 121 -14.52 -5.16 5.64
N ARG A 122 -13.35 -5.44 6.21
CA ARG A 122 -12.05 -5.20 5.57
C ARG A 122 -11.36 -6.53 5.32
N ILE A 123 -10.69 -6.65 4.18
CA ILE A 123 -9.80 -7.76 3.89
C ILE A 123 -8.36 -7.27 3.99
N ARG A 124 -7.52 -8.03 4.70
CA ARG A 124 -6.06 -7.86 4.66
C ARG A 124 -5.45 -9.14 4.11
N ILE A 125 -4.72 -9.00 3.01
CA ILE A 125 -3.95 -10.06 2.39
C ILE A 125 -2.49 -9.75 2.66
N SER A 126 -1.77 -10.69 3.26
CA SER A 126 -0.32 -10.63 3.36
C SER A 126 0.27 -11.89 2.73
N SER A 127 1.45 -11.74 2.15
CA SER A 127 2.14 -12.83 1.50
C SER A 127 3.63 -12.52 1.37
N ASN A 128 4.39 -13.47 0.83
CA ASN A 128 5.81 -13.30 0.57
C ASN A 128 6.11 -13.26 -0.95
N VAL A 129 7.37 -13.30 -1.36
CA VAL A 129 7.81 -13.27 -2.76
C VAL A 129 7.19 -14.41 -3.57
N LYS A 130 7.20 -14.26 -4.90
CA LYS A 130 6.68 -15.26 -5.88
C LYS A 130 5.18 -15.54 -5.77
N THR A 131 4.42 -14.76 -5.01
CA THR A 131 2.97 -14.84 -4.92
C THR A 131 2.29 -13.92 -5.95
N PRO A 132 0.99 -14.11 -6.25
CA PRO A 132 0.22 -13.17 -7.06
C PRO A 132 0.23 -11.74 -6.50
N LEU A 133 0.11 -11.58 -5.17
CA LEU A 133 0.14 -10.27 -4.52
C LEU A 133 1.50 -9.59 -4.72
N ALA A 134 2.62 -10.30 -4.51
CA ALA A 134 3.96 -9.75 -4.71
C ALA A 134 4.14 -9.23 -6.16
N ARG A 135 3.76 -10.05 -7.16
CA ARG A 135 3.82 -9.65 -8.56
C ARG A 135 2.98 -8.41 -8.87
N TRP A 136 1.78 -8.33 -8.31
CA TRP A 136 0.90 -7.17 -8.51
C TRP A 136 1.49 -5.91 -7.86
N VAL A 137 1.97 -5.99 -6.62
CA VAL A 137 2.59 -4.85 -5.91
C VAL A 137 3.84 -4.34 -6.64
N ASP A 138 4.75 -5.22 -7.07
CA ASP A 138 5.97 -4.82 -7.78
C ASP A 138 5.65 -4.19 -9.14
N ASN A 139 4.65 -4.72 -9.84
CA ASN A 139 4.15 -4.15 -11.08
C ASN A 139 3.51 -2.78 -10.84
N ALA A 140 2.72 -2.62 -9.78
CA ALA A 140 2.13 -1.35 -9.38
C ALA A 140 3.21 -0.28 -9.12
N PHE A 141 4.24 -0.59 -8.34
CA PHE A 141 5.36 0.33 -8.11
C PHE A 141 6.06 0.73 -9.41
N THR A 142 6.32 -0.24 -10.29
CA THR A 142 6.97 0.00 -11.58
C THR A 142 6.13 0.92 -12.48
N ARG A 143 4.82 0.67 -12.57
CA ARG A 143 3.90 1.45 -13.41
C ARG A 143 3.60 2.84 -12.86
N LEU A 144 3.60 3.00 -11.54
CA LEU A 144 3.35 4.29 -10.89
C LEU A 144 4.59 5.18 -10.80
N ALA A 145 5.79 4.64 -11.02
CA ALA A 145 7.05 5.38 -10.99
C ALA A 145 7.01 6.74 -11.73
N PRO A 146 6.50 6.86 -12.97
CA PRO A 146 6.41 8.15 -13.67
C PRO A 146 5.30 9.08 -13.16
N CYS A 147 4.33 8.58 -12.39
CA CYS A 147 3.21 9.38 -11.87
C CYS A 147 3.60 10.19 -10.63
N TRP A 148 4.62 9.75 -9.87
CA TRP A 148 4.94 10.34 -8.58
C TRP A 148 5.39 11.80 -8.68
N ARG A 149 4.87 12.64 -7.78
CA ARG A 149 5.17 14.06 -7.62
C ARG A 149 5.60 14.35 -6.19
N GLY A 150 6.35 15.44 -6.01
CA GLY A 150 6.83 15.89 -4.69
C GLY A 150 5.76 16.59 -3.85
N LYS A 151 4.59 16.91 -4.43
CA LYS A 151 3.46 17.55 -3.76
C LYS A 151 2.15 16.93 -4.25
N PRO A 152 1.06 16.99 -3.44
CA PRO A 152 -0.27 16.60 -3.89
C PRO A 152 -0.67 17.34 -5.19
N GLY A 153 -1.46 16.67 -6.03
CA GLY A 153 -2.15 17.32 -7.15
C GLY A 153 -3.12 18.40 -6.65
N ALA A 154 -3.44 19.35 -7.53
CA ALA A 154 -4.36 20.46 -7.22
C ALA A 154 -5.83 19.97 -7.18
#